data_AF-A0A6J0A4T5-F1
#
_entry.id   AF-A0A6J0A4T5-F1
#
_cell.length_a   1.000
_cell.length_b   1.000
_cell.length_c   1.000
_cell.angle_alpha   90.00
_cell.angle_beta   90.00
_cell.angle_gamma   90.00
#
_symmetry.space_group_name_H-M   'P 1'
#
loop_
_entity.id
_entity.type
_entity.pdbx_description
1 polymer ?
#
loop_
_entity_poly.entity_id
_entity_poly.type
_entity_poly.pdbx_seq_one_letter_code
_entity_poly.pdbx_strand_id
1 'polypeptide(L)'
;MSGSPYREIQQKQERILQVGRGRDSKEMPSKTKGKGMKAGSQKKKKNVGADVEAKSAHRLAVLEKELLQDHLALRRDEARRAKASEDQLRWRLRVLEAELQEARSEGKAVYAEMSRQCQVLRKEMETRSRPLEEEVRGLREQLETCQREAEAAREGAEQALRERDQTLAQLRAHVADMEAKYEEILHGSLDQLLAKLRAVKPQWDGAVLRLHTKYKERLRQFGLNPLDL
;
A
#
# COMPACT_ATOMS: atom_id res chain seq x y z
N MET A 1 4.11 -26.93 8.45
CA MET A 1 3.25 -28.05 8.92
C MET A 1 2.14 -27.44 9.75
N SER A 2 0.93 -27.32 9.21
CA SER A 2 -0.22 -26.76 9.92
C SER A 2 -1.33 -27.81 9.94
N GLY A 3 -1.50 -28.46 11.09
CA GLY A 3 -2.58 -29.41 11.31
C GLY A 3 -3.90 -28.65 11.47
N SER A 4 -4.84 -28.93 10.57
CA SER A 4 -6.18 -28.33 10.60
C SER A 4 -6.94 -28.75 11.87
N PRO A 5 -7.51 -27.79 12.65
CA PRO A 5 -8.27 -28.05 13.89
C PRO A 5 -9.48 -28.98 13.72
N TYR A 6 -9.89 -29.23 12.48
CA TYR A 6 -11.03 -30.09 12.16
C TYR A 6 -10.77 -31.59 12.35
N ARG A 7 -9.51 -32.05 12.33
CA ARG A 7 -9.18 -33.48 12.47
C ARG A 7 -9.29 -33.99 13.92
N GLU A 8 -9.05 -33.13 14.91
CA GLU A 8 -9.11 -33.51 16.33
C GLU A 8 -10.55 -33.62 16.87
N ILE A 9 -11.49 -32.90 16.26
CA ILE A 9 -12.89 -32.91 16.69
C ILE A 9 -13.59 -34.21 16.23
N GLN A 10 -13.25 -34.73 15.04
CA GLN A 10 -13.78 -36.00 14.56
C GLN A 10 -13.27 -37.20 15.38
N GLN A 11 -12.00 -37.17 15.79
CA GLN A 11 -11.39 -38.27 16.55
C GLN A 11 -11.90 -38.39 18.00
N LYS A 12 -12.50 -37.31 18.54
CA LYS A 12 -13.17 -37.33 19.86
C LYS A 12 -14.60 -37.87 19.79
N GLN A 13 -15.31 -37.72 18.67
CA GLN A 13 -16.68 -38.25 18.53
C GLN A 13 -16.71 -39.77 18.36
N GLU A 14 -15.75 -40.38 17.66
CA GLU A 14 -15.70 -41.85 17.49
C GLU A 14 -15.43 -42.61 18.80
N ARG A 15 -14.73 -41.97 19.75
CA ARG A 15 -14.36 -42.59 21.03
C ARG A 15 -15.53 -42.71 22.01
N ILE A 16 -16.57 -41.89 21.85
CA ILE A 16 -17.76 -41.88 22.72
C ILE A 16 -18.76 -42.98 22.33
N LEU A 17 -18.75 -43.44 21.09
CA LEU A 17 -19.67 -44.48 20.61
C LEU A 17 -19.25 -45.93 20.96
N GLN A 18 -18.03 -46.15 21.48
CA GLN A 18 -17.53 -47.50 21.82
C GLN A 18 -17.76 -47.92 23.28
N VAL A 19 -18.23 -47.05 24.17
CA VAL A 19 -18.37 -47.38 25.62
C VAL A 19 -19.72 -48.05 25.96
N GLY A 20 -20.64 -48.13 24.99
CA GLY A 20 -21.97 -48.76 25.17
C GLY A 20 -22.02 -50.25 24.83
N ARG A 21 -21.15 -51.10 25.38
CA ARG A 21 -21.34 -52.56 25.32
C ARG A 21 -20.96 -53.22 26.64
N GLY A 22 -21.90 -54.00 27.17
CA GLY A 22 -21.59 -55.12 28.05
C GLY A 22 -22.33 -55.11 29.37
N ARG A 23 -23.39 -55.92 29.44
CA ARG A 23 -23.60 -57.02 30.42
C ARG A 23 -25.07 -57.45 30.29
N ASP A 24 -25.32 -58.64 29.75
CA ASP A 24 -25.29 -59.94 30.46
C ASP A 24 -26.39 -60.00 31.53
N SER A 25 -27.23 -61.03 31.68
CA SER A 25 -27.25 -62.38 31.09
C SER A 25 -28.50 -63.11 31.63
N LYS A 26 -28.95 -64.14 30.89
CA LYS A 26 -29.50 -65.45 31.35
C LYS A 26 -30.76 -65.49 32.23
N GLU A 27 -31.88 -66.02 31.73
CA GLU A 27 -32.24 -67.45 31.55
C GLU A 27 -32.59 -68.26 32.83
N MET A 28 -33.92 -68.39 33.06
CA MET A 28 -34.72 -69.63 33.24
C MET A 28 -34.42 -70.58 34.45
N PRO A 29 -35.16 -71.70 34.65
CA PRO A 29 -36.49 -71.82 35.28
C PRO A 29 -36.56 -72.97 36.33
N SER A 30 -37.70 -73.23 36.99
CA SER A 30 -38.06 -74.63 37.32
C SER A 30 -39.56 -74.87 37.56
N LYS A 31 -40.07 -75.89 36.86
CA LYS A 31 -41.32 -76.60 37.11
C LYS A 31 -41.08 -77.65 38.20
N THR A 32 -42.13 -78.07 38.92
CA THR A 32 -42.36 -79.51 39.14
C THR A 32 -43.79 -79.81 39.55
N LYS A 33 -44.34 -80.83 38.88
CA LYS A 33 -45.66 -81.44 39.04
C LYS A 33 -45.42 -82.70 39.88
N GLY A 34 -46.16 -82.90 40.95
CA GLY A 34 -46.15 -84.12 41.76
C GLY A 34 -47.57 -84.63 41.97
N LYS A 35 -47.93 -85.70 41.26
CA LYS A 35 -49.15 -86.50 41.46
C LYS A 35 -48.95 -87.45 42.64
N GLY A 36 -49.98 -87.63 43.47
CA GLY A 36 -50.05 -88.73 44.43
C GLY A 36 -51.46 -88.86 45.03
N MET A 37 -52.24 -89.81 44.52
CA MET A 37 -53.52 -90.24 45.09
C MET A 37 -53.32 -90.94 46.44
N LYS A 38 -54.29 -90.81 47.37
CA LYS A 38 -54.99 -91.96 47.97
C LYS A 38 -56.19 -91.54 48.83
N ALA A 39 -57.18 -92.42 48.80
CA ALA A 39 -58.52 -92.32 49.34
C ALA A 39 -58.60 -92.49 50.86
N GLY A 40 -59.75 -92.10 51.44
CA GLY A 40 -60.33 -92.84 52.56
C GLY A 40 -60.80 -92.02 53.76
N SER A 41 -62.12 -91.93 53.89
CA SER A 41 -62.91 -91.79 55.13
C SER A 41 -63.03 -90.40 55.79
N GLN A 42 -64.28 -89.93 55.79
CA GLN A 42 -64.79 -88.89 56.66
C GLN A 42 -64.56 -89.27 58.13
N LYS A 43 -63.86 -88.40 58.88
CA LYS A 43 -64.14 -88.20 60.30
C LYS A 43 -63.79 -86.75 60.69
N LYS A 44 -64.86 -85.98 60.84
CA LYS A 44 -64.98 -84.62 61.40
C LYS A 44 -63.90 -84.33 62.46
N LYS A 45 -62.84 -83.58 62.09
CA LYS A 45 -61.83 -83.06 63.01
C LYS A 45 -61.38 -81.65 62.60
N LYS A 46 -62.04 -80.66 63.21
CA LYS A 46 -61.65 -79.27 63.55
C LYS A 46 -60.59 -78.56 62.64
N ASN A 47 -61.05 -77.49 61.98
CA ASN A 47 -60.34 -76.48 61.15
C ASN A 47 -59.11 -75.81 61.82
N VAL A 48 -58.02 -76.52 62.12
CA VAL A 48 -56.81 -75.90 62.70
C VAL A 48 -55.74 -75.62 61.63
N GLY A 49 -55.63 -76.45 60.57
CA GLY A 49 -54.63 -76.24 59.50
C GLY A 49 -54.91 -75.04 58.60
N ALA A 50 -56.17 -74.87 58.17
CA ALA A 50 -56.58 -73.77 57.28
C ALA A 50 -56.46 -72.37 57.93
N ASP A 51 -56.63 -72.27 59.26
CA ASP A 51 -56.48 -71.02 60.01
C ASP A 51 -55.01 -70.61 60.17
N VAL A 52 -54.11 -71.57 60.38
CA VAL A 52 -52.66 -71.32 60.43
C VAL A 52 -52.12 -70.91 59.06
N GLU A 53 -52.59 -71.56 57.99
CA GLU A 53 -52.20 -71.27 56.62
C GLU A 53 -52.70 -69.89 56.14
N ALA A 54 -53.95 -69.53 56.50
CA ALA A 54 -54.49 -68.20 56.26
C ALA A 54 -53.71 -67.11 57.02
N LYS A 55 -53.28 -67.37 58.26
CA LYS A 55 -52.42 -66.45 59.03
C LYS A 55 -51.03 -66.31 58.44
N SER A 56 -50.42 -67.38 57.93
CA SER A 56 -49.12 -67.29 57.23
C SER A 56 -49.23 -66.56 55.89
N ALA A 57 -50.30 -66.80 55.12
CA ALA A 57 -50.57 -66.09 53.87
C ALA A 57 -50.82 -64.60 54.12
N HIS A 58 -51.54 -64.25 55.19
CA HIS A 58 -51.73 -62.87 55.59
C HIS A 58 -50.41 -62.19 56.00
N ARG A 59 -49.55 -62.88 56.77
CA ARG A 59 -48.22 -62.36 57.13
C ARG A 59 -47.34 -62.14 55.90
N LEU A 60 -47.37 -63.07 54.93
CA LEU A 60 -46.64 -62.92 53.67
C LEU A 60 -47.14 -61.72 52.87
N ALA A 61 -48.46 -61.54 52.74
CA ALA A 61 -49.07 -60.42 52.04
C ALA A 61 -48.74 -59.06 52.70
N VAL A 62 -48.61 -59.02 54.04
CA VAL A 62 -48.17 -57.82 54.76
C VAL A 62 -46.72 -57.49 54.43
N LEU A 63 -45.82 -58.48 54.44
CA LEU A 63 -44.41 -58.28 54.07
C LEU A 63 -44.26 -57.85 52.60
N GLU A 64 -45.01 -58.45 51.68
CA GLU A 64 -45.03 -58.03 50.27
C GLU A 64 -45.51 -56.59 50.10
N LYS A 65 -46.54 -56.18 50.85
CA LYS A 65 -47.03 -54.80 50.86
C LYS A 65 -45.95 -53.84 51.35
N GLU A 66 -45.25 -54.17 52.43
CA GLU A 66 -44.15 -53.36 52.97
C GLU A 66 -43.01 -53.22 51.95
N LEU A 67 -42.57 -54.33 51.32
CA LEU A 67 -41.56 -54.30 50.26
C LEU A 67 -41.97 -53.43 49.06
N LEU A 68 -43.23 -53.50 48.64
CA LEU A 68 -43.76 -52.66 47.56
C LEU A 68 -43.82 -51.19 47.97
N GLN A 69 -44.15 -50.90 49.24
CA GLN A 69 -44.12 -49.54 49.78
C GLN A 69 -42.70 -48.96 49.80
N ASP A 70 -41.71 -49.76 50.21
CA ASP A 70 -40.29 -49.38 50.20
C ASP A 70 -39.79 -49.13 48.78
N HIS A 71 -40.12 -50.01 47.83
CA HIS A 71 -39.80 -49.80 46.41
C HIS A 71 -40.42 -48.53 45.85
N LEU A 72 -41.67 -48.22 46.19
CA LEU A 72 -42.31 -46.96 45.78
C LEU A 72 -41.64 -45.73 46.43
N ALA A 73 -41.22 -45.83 47.69
CA ALA A 73 -40.48 -44.76 48.37
C ALA A 73 -39.14 -44.48 47.68
N LEU A 74 -38.37 -45.54 47.38
CA LEU A 74 -37.11 -45.44 46.64
C LEU A 74 -37.31 -44.78 45.26
N ARG A 75 -38.31 -45.22 44.50
CA ARG A 75 -38.63 -44.63 43.18
C ARG A 75 -38.99 -43.15 43.26
N ARG A 76 -39.73 -42.73 44.30
CA ARG A 76 -40.07 -41.32 44.53
C ARG A 76 -38.83 -40.50 44.88
N ASP A 77 -37.93 -41.03 45.69
CA ASP A 77 -36.68 -40.36 46.04
C ASP A 77 -35.75 -40.21 44.84
N GLU A 78 -35.62 -41.25 44.03
CA GLU A 78 -34.91 -41.20 42.75
C GLU A 78 -35.50 -40.13 41.83
N ALA A 79 -36.83 -40.09 41.67
CA ALA A 79 -37.50 -39.08 40.86
C ALA A 79 -37.27 -37.65 41.40
N ARG A 80 -37.34 -37.45 42.72
CA ARG A 80 -37.06 -36.15 43.36
C ARG A 80 -35.61 -35.71 43.15
N ARG A 81 -34.64 -36.61 43.31
CA ARG A 81 -33.21 -36.33 43.08
C ARG A 81 -32.93 -36.03 41.62
N ALA A 82 -33.49 -36.82 40.70
CA ALA A 82 -33.39 -36.58 39.27
C ALA A 82 -33.95 -35.20 38.90
N LYS A 83 -35.13 -34.84 39.45
CA LYS A 83 -35.74 -33.54 39.21
C LYS A 83 -34.91 -32.37 39.73
N ALA A 84 -34.39 -32.48 40.95
CA ALA A 84 -33.50 -31.45 41.51
C ALA A 84 -32.22 -31.27 40.68
N SER A 85 -31.62 -32.37 40.20
CA SER A 85 -30.45 -32.30 39.32
C SER A 85 -30.77 -31.71 37.95
N GLU A 86 -31.94 -32.02 37.39
CA GLU A 86 -32.43 -31.44 36.15
C GLU A 86 -32.61 -29.93 36.29
N ASP A 87 -33.27 -29.48 37.35
CA ASP A 87 -33.53 -28.06 37.59
C ASP A 87 -32.21 -27.29 37.84
N GLN A 88 -31.24 -27.90 38.51
CA GLN A 88 -29.89 -27.34 38.66
C GLN A 88 -29.17 -27.20 37.30
N LEU A 89 -29.26 -28.22 36.44
CA LEU A 89 -28.67 -28.16 35.10
C LEU A 89 -29.36 -27.12 34.22
N ARG A 90 -30.69 -27.05 34.25
CA ARG A 90 -31.48 -26.03 33.54
C ARG A 90 -31.09 -24.62 33.96
N TRP A 91 -30.90 -24.39 35.26
CA TRP A 91 -30.42 -23.10 35.76
C TRP A 91 -29.02 -22.78 35.23
N ARG A 92 -28.07 -23.73 35.27
CA ARG A 92 -26.71 -23.54 34.75
C ARG A 92 -26.70 -23.26 33.24
N LEU A 93 -27.52 -23.96 32.47
CA LEU A 93 -27.64 -23.73 31.03
C LEU A 93 -28.11 -22.31 30.72
N ARG A 94 -29.12 -21.80 31.45
CA ARG A 94 -29.60 -20.43 31.29
C ARG A 94 -28.54 -19.38 31.58
N VAL A 95 -27.73 -19.61 32.63
CA VAL A 95 -26.61 -18.71 32.97
C VAL A 95 -25.58 -18.69 31.84
N LEU A 96 -25.15 -19.86 31.37
CA LEU A 96 -24.18 -19.97 30.27
C LEU A 96 -24.70 -19.37 28.96
N GLU A 97 -25.99 -19.52 28.66
CA GLU A 97 -26.62 -18.90 27.49
C GLU A 97 -26.60 -17.37 27.59
N ALA A 98 -26.86 -16.83 28.78
CA ALA A 98 -26.79 -15.39 29.02
C ALA A 98 -25.36 -14.85 28.87
N GLU A 99 -24.37 -15.51 29.50
CA GLU A 99 -22.95 -15.15 29.40
C GLU A 99 -22.45 -15.21 27.94
N LEU A 100 -22.85 -16.24 27.19
CA LEU A 100 -22.48 -16.37 25.77
C LEU A 100 -23.09 -15.23 24.93
N GLN A 101 -24.34 -14.86 25.23
CA GLN A 101 -25.00 -13.77 24.52
C GLN A 101 -24.37 -12.41 24.85
N GLU A 102 -23.99 -12.19 26.11
CA GLU A 102 -23.27 -11.01 26.57
C GLU A 102 -21.92 -10.91 25.85
N ALA A 103 -21.08 -11.96 25.89
CA ALA A 103 -19.79 -11.99 25.21
C ALA A 103 -19.91 -11.74 23.69
N ARG A 104 -20.98 -12.26 23.05
CA ARG A 104 -21.26 -11.97 21.63
C ARG A 104 -21.62 -10.51 21.41
N SER A 105 -22.38 -9.90 22.32
CA SER A 105 -22.78 -8.49 22.22
C SER A 105 -21.58 -7.56 22.44
N GLU A 106 -20.71 -7.89 23.40
CA GLU A 106 -19.45 -7.19 23.64
C GLU A 106 -18.52 -7.29 22.43
N GLY A 107 -18.36 -8.48 21.86
CA GLY A 107 -17.56 -8.66 20.65
C GLY A 107 -18.05 -7.81 19.47
N LYS A 108 -19.38 -7.71 19.29
CA LYS A 108 -19.99 -6.80 18.30
C LYS A 108 -19.73 -5.33 18.60
N ALA A 109 -19.84 -4.92 19.87
CA ALA A 109 -19.60 -3.55 20.30
C ALA A 109 -18.13 -3.14 20.09
N VAL A 110 -17.19 -4.02 20.46
CA VAL A 110 -15.75 -3.82 20.23
C VAL A 110 -15.47 -3.68 18.73
N TYR A 111 -16.01 -4.57 17.89
CA TYR A 111 -15.80 -4.48 16.45
C TYR A 111 -16.38 -3.20 15.83
N ALA A 112 -17.56 -2.77 16.30
CA ALA A 112 -18.18 -1.52 15.85
C ALA A 112 -17.32 -0.31 16.23
N GLU A 113 -16.80 -0.27 17.46
CA GLU A 113 -15.92 0.81 17.91
C GLU A 113 -14.59 0.83 17.14
N MET A 114 -13.96 -0.33 16.93
CA MET A 114 -12.74 -0.42 16.11
C MET A 114 -12.99 0.05 14.67
N SER A 115 -14.15 -0.28 14.10
CA SER A 115 -14.54 0.18 12.77
C SER A 115 -14.71 1.69 12.74
N ARG A 116 -15.35 2.27 13.75
CA ARG A 116 -15.51 3.72 13.92
C ARG A 116 -14.16 4.42 14.01
N GLN A 117 -13.26 3.92 14.85
CA GLN A 117 -11.91 4.47 15.02
C GLN A 117 -11.10 4.40 13.74
N CYS A 118 -11.15 3.28 13.02
CA CYS A 118 -10.51 3.16 11.70
C CYS A 118 -11.02 4.22 10.73
N GLN A 119 -12.33 4.48 10.70
CA GLN A 119 -12.92 5.51 9.83
C GLN A 119 -12.50 6.92 10.23
N VAL A 120 -12.44 7.21 11.54
CA VAL A 120 -11.96 8.50 12.07
C VAL A 120 -10.51 8.73 11.65
N LEU A 121 -9.63 7.76 11.90
CA LEU A 121 -8.21 7.86 11.53
C LEU A 121 -8.03 8.05 10.01
N ARG A 122 -8.80 7.35 9.18
CA ARG A 122 -8.76 7.55 7.70
C ARG A 122 -9.15 8.98 7.32
N LYS A 123 -10.25 9.49 7.88
CA LYS A 123 -10.70 10.86 7.63
C LYS A 123 -9.68 11.89 8.09
N GLU A 124 -9.09 11.71 9.27
CA GLU A 124 -8.03 12.57 9.78
C GLU A 124 -6.83 12.58 8.84
N MET A 125 -6.37 11.41 8.39
CA MET A 125 -5.28 11.30 7.43
C MET A 125 -5.60 12.00 6.10
N GLU A 126 -6.80 11.80 5.55
CA GLU A 126 -7.26 12.50 4.35
C GLU A 126 -7.33 14.02 4.55
N THR A 127 -7.84 14.49 5.70
CA THR A 127 -7.92 15.93 5.98
C THR A 127 -6.55 16.59 6.11
N ARG A 128 -5.54 15.83 6.55
CA ARG A 128 -4.15 16.29 6.64
C ARG A 128 -3.41 16.19 5.31
N SER A 129 -3.67 15.16 4.50
CA SER A 129 -2.96 14.93 3.24
C SER A 129 -3.49 15.83 2.12
N ARG A 130 -4.80 16.07 2.04
CA ARG A 130 -5.43 16.84 0.95
C ARG A 130 -4.82 18.24 0.77
N PRO A 131 -4.69 19.10 1.81
CA PRO A 131 -4.12 20.43 1.62
C PRO A 131 -2.68 20.39 1.09
N LEU A 132 -1.87 19.44 1.59
CA LEU A 132 -0.49 19.26 1.14
C LEU A 132 -0.43 18.78 -0.32
N GLU A 133 -1.31 17.87 -0.72
CA GLU A 133 -1.42 17.42 -2.12
C GLU A 133 -1.84 18.57 -3.05
N GLU A 134 -2.76 19.42 -2.60
CA GLU A 134 -3.20 20.61 -3.34
C GLU A 134 -2.10 21.66 -3.44
N GLU A 135 -1.36 21.93 -2.35
CA GLU A 135 -0.20 22.82 -2.34
C GLU A 135 0.90 22.32 -3.26
N VAL A 136 1.25 21.03 -3.21
CA VAL A 136 2.24 20.42 -4.10
C VAL A 136 1.81 20.55 -5.57
N ARG A 137 0.53 20.34 -5.87
CA ARG A 137 -0.01 20.55 -7.22
C ARG A 137 0.11 22.02 -7.64
N GLY A 138 -0.32 22.95 -6.79
CA GLY A 138 -0.24 24.39 -7.08
C GLY A 138 1.19 24.89 -7.27
N LEU A 139 2.14 24.43 -6.45
CA LEU A 139 3.55 24.76 -6.59
C LEU A 139 4.16 24.20 -7.88
N ARG A 140 3.74 23.00 -8.31
CA ARG A 140 4.18 22.44 -9.60
C ARG A 140 3.66 23.27 -10.77
N GLU A 141 2.39 23.65 -10.75
CA GLU A 141 1.81 24.52 -11.77
C GLU A 141 2.55 25.87 -11.85
N GLN A 142 2.83 26.50 -10.69
CA GLN A 142 3.59 27.75 -10.62
C GLN A 142 5.03 27.61 -11.12
N LEU A 143 5.68 26.48 -10.82
CA LEU A 143 7.03 26.20 -11.30
C LEU A 143 7.03 26.06 -12.82
N GLU A 144 6.07 25.33 -13.39
CA GLU A 144 5.95 25.18 -14.84
C GLU A 144 5.66 26.51 -15.53
N THR A 145 4.78 27.36 -14.99
CA THR A 145 4.53 28.69 -15.57
C THR A 145 5.77 29.56 -15.51
N CYS A 146 6.47 29.58 -14.37
CA CYS A 146 7.71 30.34 -14.22
C CYS A 146 8.81 29.85 -15.18
N GLN A 147 8.91 28.54 -15.42
CA GLN A 147 9.85 27.97 -16.37
C GLN A 147 9.53 28.41 -17.80
N ARG A 148 8.27 28.30 -18.23
CA ARG A 148 7.84 28.76 -19.56
C ARG A 148 8.11 30.24 -19.78
N GLU A 149 7.82 31.08 -18.78
CA GLU A 149 8.10 32.52 -18.84
C GLU A 149 9.61 32.80 -18.93
N ALA A 150 10.43 32.09 -18.15
CA ALA A 150 11.88 32.24 -18.19
C ALA A 150 12.47 31.78 -19.53
N GLU A 151 11.95 30.70 -20.11
CA GLU A 151 12.32 30.21 -21.44
C GLU A 151 11.95 31.23 -22.51
N ALA A 152 10.71 31.71 -22.54
CA ALA A 152 10.27 32.74 -23.49
C ALA A 152 11.08 34.03 -23.36
N ALA A 153 11.40 34.46 -22.14
CA ALA A 153 12.25 35.63 -21.92
C ALA A 153 13.69 35.43 -22.42
N ARG A 154 14.26 34.23 -22.22
CA ARG A 154 15.59 33.87 -22.76
C ARG A 154 15.58 33.87 -24.28
N GLU A 155 14.60 33.22 -24.90
CA GLU A 155 14.47 33.17 -26.36
C GLU A 155 14.33 34.58 -26.96
N GLY A 156 13.48 35.43 -26.35
CA GLY A 156 13.33 36.83 -26.77
C GLY A 156 14.62 37.63 -26.62
N ALA A 157 15.37 37.45 -25.53
CA ALA A 157 16.66 38.10 -25.33
C ALA A 157 17.71 37.64 -26.35
N GLU A 158 17.76 36.34 -26.66
CA GLU A 158 18.65 35.81 -27.69
C GLU A 158 18.31 36.33 -29.09
N GLN A 159 17.03 36.43 -29.42
CA GLN A 159 16.58 37.01 -30.70
C GLN A 159 17.00 38.48 -30.81
N ALA A 160 16.75 39.28 -29.77
CA ALA A 160 17.18 40.68 -29.75
C ALA A 160 18.71 40.82 -29.87
N LEU A 161 19.48 39.93 -29.24
CA LEU A 161 20.94 39.90 -29.39
C LEU A 161 21.34 39.60 -30.84
N ARG A 162 20.73 38.60 -31.47
CA ARG A 162 21.00 38.25 -32.88
C ARG A 162 20.71 39.41 -33.82
N GLU A 163 19.60 40.13 -33.63
CA GLU A 163 19.26 41.32 -34.41
C GLU A 163 20.30 42.44 -34.23
N ARG A 164 20.74 42.68 -32.99
CA ARG A 164 21.79 43.66 -32.71
C ARG A 164 23.13 43.27 -33.34
N ASP A 165 23.50 42.00 -33.29
CA ASP A 165 24.75 41.53 -33.91
C ASP A 165 24.69 41.64 -35.44
N GLN A 166 23.54 41.37 -36.05
CA GLN A 166 23.33 41.57 -37.48
C GLN A 166 23.47 43.05 -37.87
N THR A 167 22.83 43.97 -37.14
CA THR A 167 22.95 45.41 -37.41
C THR A 167 24.37 45.92 -37.19
N LEU A 168 25.06 45.44 -36.16
CA LEU A 168 26.48 45.75 -35.93
C LEU A 168 27.37 45.25 -37.07
N ALA A 169 27.12 44.04 -37.58
CA ALA A 169 27.86 43.50 -38.72
C ALA A 169 27.64 44.32 -39.99
N GLN A 170 26.40 44.73 -40.26
CA GLN A 170 26.06 45.61 -41.39
C GLN A 170 26.79 46.96 -41.30
N LEU A 171 26.77 47.59 -40.13
CA LEU A 171 27.45 48.87 -39.90
C LEU A 171 28.97 48.72 -40.06
N ARG A 172 29.57 47.65 -39.52
CA ARG A 172 31.00 47.37 -39.69
C ARG A 172 31.38 47.18 -41.16
N ALA A 173 30.57 46.44 -41.92
CA ALA A 173 30.79 46.24 -43.34
C ALA A 173 30.69 47.56 -44.13
N HIS A 174 29.72 48.41 -43.80
CA HIS A 174 29.59 49.74 -44.41
C HIS A 174 30.79 50.64 -44.10
N VAL A 175 31.27 50.64 -42.85
CA VAL A 175 32.47 51.40 -42.47
C VAL A 175 33.68 50.91 -43.24
N ALA A 176 33.90 49.59 -43.34
CA ALA A 176 35.01 49.02 -44.10
C ALA A 176 34.94 49.37 -45.61
N ASP A 177 33.74 49.36 -46.21
CA ASP A 177 33.53 49.79 -47.59
C ASP A 177 33.85 51.28 -47.80
N MET A 178 33.43 52.14 -46.85
CA MET A 178 33.76 53.56 -46.89
C MET A 178 35.26 53.81 -46.71
N GLU A 179 35.90 53.10 -45.77
CA GLU A 179 37.36 53.14 -45.57
C GLU A 179 38.10 52.75 -46.84
N ALA A 180 37.72 51.64 -47.49
CA ALA A 180 38.32 51.20 -48.74
C ALA A 180 38.18 52.24 -49.88
N LYS A 181 37.01 52.88 -50.01
CA LYS A 181 36.80 53.95 -51.00
C LYS A 181 37.66 55.18 -50.71
N TYR A 182 37.79 55.57 -49.44
CA TYR A 182 38.65 56.68 -49.07
C TYR A 182 40.12 56.36 -49.34
N GLU A 183 40.57 55.15 -49.02
CA GLU A 183 41.91 54.69 -49.37
C GLU A 183 42.14 54.71 -50.88
N GLU A 184 41.20 54.23 -51.70
CA GLU A 184 41.31 54.24 -53.16
C GLU A 184 41.46 55.68 -53.71
N ILE A 185 40.63 56.61 -53.25
CA ILE A 185 40.70 58.02 -53.66
C ILE A 185 42.05 58.64 -53.25
N LEU A 186 42.49 58.39 -52.00
CA LEU A 186 43.75 58.92 -51.50
C LEU A 186 44.94 58.38 -52.31
N HIS A 187 45.04 57.07 -52.48
CA HIS A 187 46.10 56.44 -53.27
C HIS A 187 46.07 56.94 -54.72
N GLY A 188 44.90 56.96 -55.37
CA GLY A 188 44.76 57.46 -56.74
C GLY A 188 45.20 58.92 -56.90
N SER A 189 44.89 59.78 -55.93
CA SER A 189 45.31 61.19 -55.94
C SER A 189 46.83 61.35 -55.74
N LEU A 190 47.43 60.58 -54.83
CA LEU A 190 48.87 60.56 -54.58
C LEU A 190 49.64 60.03 -55.79
N ASP A 191 49.15 58.95 -56.40
CA ASP A 191 49.72 58.39 -57.62
C ASP A 191 49.66 59.38 -58.79
N GLN A 192 48.56 60.12 -58.92
CA GLN A 192 48.43 61.16 -59.95
C GLN A 192 49.40 62.32 -59.71
N LEU A 193 49.60 62.74 -58.46
CA LEU A 193 50.62 63.74 -58.10
C LEU A 193 52.04 63.24 -58.41
N LEU A 194 52.35 61.99 -58.06
CA LEU A 194 53.62 61.36 -58.37
C LEU A 194 53.86 61.27 -59.88
N ALA A 195 52.83 60.92 -60.66
CA ALA A 195 52.91 60.89 -62.12
C ALA A 195 53.19 62.28 -62.71
N LYS A 196 52.51 63.33 -62.21
CA LYS A 196 52.78 64.72 -62.62
C LYS A 196 54.21 65.14 -62.30
N LEU A 197 54.71 64.82 -61.10
CA LEU A 197 56.07 65.13 -60.70
C LEU A 197 57.10 64.40 -61.59
N ARG A 198 56.87 63.12 -61.86
CA ARG A 198 57.71 62.32 -62.78
C ARG A 198 57.69 62.88 -64.21
N ALA A 199 56.57 63.39 -64.70
CA ALA A 199 56.46 63.98 -66.04
C ALA A 199 57.20 65.32 -66.17
N VAL A 200 57.20 66.14 -65.11
CA VAL A 200 57.85 67.46 -65.09
C VAL A 200 59.37 67.34 -64.85
N LYS A 201 59.82 66.31 -64.13
CA LYS A 201 61.23 66.09 -63.78
C LYS A 201 62.22 66.19 -64.95
N PRO A 202 62.01 65.54 -66.12
CA PRO A 202 62.92 65.66 -67.27
C PRO A 202 63.05 67.08 -67.81
N GLN A 203 61.98 67.89 -67.74
CA GLN A 203 62.02 69.28 -68.19
C GLN A 203 62.91 70.12 -67.26
N TRP A 204 62.81 69.90 -65.95
CA TRP A 204 63.65 70.55 -64.94
C TRP A 204 65.10 70.09 -65.07
N ASP A 205 65.34 68.77 -65.11
CA ASP A 205 66.67 68.19 -65.28
C ASP A 205 67.31 68.72 -66.58
N GLY A 206 66.56 68.77 -67.67
CA GLY A 206 67.00 69.36 -68.94
C GLY A 206 67.26 70.87 -68.85
N ALA A 207 66.45 71.63 -68.10
CA ALA A 207 66.68 73.05 -67.88
C ALA A 207 67.95 73.30 -67.05
N VAL A 208 68.17 72.51 -65.99
CA VAL A 208 69.37 72.55 -65.15
C VAL A 208 70.60 72.23 -65.98
N LEU A 209 70.57 71.15 -66.78
CA LEU A 209 71.66 70.80 -67.69
C LEU A 209 71.97 71.92 -68.68
N ARG A 210 70.94 72.49 -69.34
CA ARG A 210 71.12 73.64 -70.25
C ARG A 210 71.75 74.85 -69.55
N LEU A 211 71.30 75.17 -68.34
CA LEU A 211 71.83 76.28 -67.55
C LEU A 211 73.31 76.01 -67.19
N HIS A 212 73.61 74.79 -66.73
CA HIS A 212 74.97 74.37 -66.38
C HIS A 212 75.91 74.41 -67.59
N THR A 213 75.44 74.00 -68.78
CA THR A 213 76.20 74.12 -70.04
C THR A 213 76.49 75.58 -70.37
N LYS A 214 75.50 76.48 -70.28
CA LYS A 214 75.69 77.92 -70.52
C LYS A 214 76.74 78.52 -69.58
N TYR A 215 76.71 78.18 -68.29
CA TYR A 215 77.71 78.65 -67.33
C TYR A 215 79.10 78.07 -67.60
N LYS A 216 79.21 76.79 -67.97
CA LYS A 216 80.47 76.19 -68.39
C LYS A 216 81.07 76.87 -69.61
N GLU A 217 80.26 77.18 -70.61
CA GLU A 217 80.69 77.94 -71.80
C GLU A 217 81.16 79.35 -71.43
N ARG A 218 80.44 80.02 -70.53
CA ARG A 218 80.82 81.36 -70.06
C ARG A 218 82.11 81.36 -69.26
N LEU A 219 82.35 80.37 -68.39
CA LEU A 219 83.63 80.21 -67.69
C LEU A 219 84.80 79.99 -68.66
N ARG A 220 84.59 79.19 -69.71
CA ARG A 220 85.57 79.00 -70.78
C ARG A 220 85.89 80.30 -71.52
N GLN A 221 84.90 81.17 -71.76
CA GLN A 221 85.13 82.50 -72.36
C GLN A 221 86.01 83.40 -71.48
N PHE A 222 86.02 83.18 -70.15
CA PHE A 222 86.91 83.88 -69.21
C PHE A 222 88.25 83.16 -68.96
N GLY A 223 88.55 82.08 -69.70
CA GLY A 223 89.81 81.33 -69.56
C GLY A 223 89.89 80.39 -68.35
N LEU A 224 88.78 80.19 -67.63
CA LEU A 224 88.71 79.31 -66.46
C LEU A 224 88.20 77.92 -66.91
N ASN A 225 88.98 76.88 -66.63
CA ASN A 225 88.63 75.51 -66.97
C ASN A 225 87.75 74.90 -65.86
N PRO A 226 86.53 74.43 -66.18
CA PRO A 226 85.56 74.00 -65.18
C PRO A 226 85.85 72.63 -64.51
N LEU A 227 87.03 72.04 -64.73
CA LEU A 227 87.48 70.81 -64.06
C LEU A 227 88.55 71.07 -62.98
N ASP A 228 89.02 72.32 -62.88
CA ASP A 228 90.07 72.75 -61.94
C ASP A 228 89.49 73.46 -60.69
N LEU A 229 88.16 73.42 -60.53
CA LEU A 229 87.33 73.93 -59.42
C LEU A 229 86.45 72.78 -58.90
#